data_AF-X1D5J6-F1
#
_entry.id   AF-X1D5J6-F1
#
_cell.length_a   1.000
_cell.length_b   1.000
_cell.length_c   1.000
_cell.angle_alpha   90.00
_cell.angle_beta   90.00
_cell.angle_gamma   90.00
#
_symmetry.space_group_name_H-M   'P 1'
#
loop_
_entity.id
_entity.type
_entity.pdbx_description
1 polymer ?
#
loop_
_entity_poly.entity_id
_entity_poly.type
_entity_poly.pdbx_seq_one_letter_code
_entity_poly.pdbx_strand_id
1 'polypeptide(L)'
;MGKKNKEKSLKKVIIDSKKGISISYNREDIKKKLPHLFNELKNGNQKIRINGIKDSNEINDLFYPRVEDFIRRCSTQEEAYEILDFLLKRAEISEKEYNYLKKRVKN
;
A
#
# COMPACT_ATOMS: atom_id res chain seq x y z
N MET A 1 -6.02 47.47 -0.56
CA MET A 1 -5.21 46.58 0.30
C MET A 1 -5.43 45.12 -0.10
N GLY A 2 -4.61 44.59 -1.02
CA GLY A 2 -4.71 43.19 -1.46
C GLY A 2 -3.89 42.29 -0.56
N LYS A 3 -4.54 41.35 0.14
CA LYS A 3 -3.88 40.31 0.95
C LYS A 3 -3.10 39.38 0.01
N LYS A 4 -1.76 39.49 -0.01
CA LYS A 4 -0.88 38.53 -0.68
C LYS A 4 -1.03 37.17 -0.01
N ASN A 5 -1.73 36.24 -0.65
CA ASN A 5 -1.66 34.82 -0.35
C ASN A 5 -0.21 34.36 -0.59
N LYS A 6 0.59 34.32 0.47
CA LYS A 6 1.92 33.68 0.43
C LYS A 6 1.68 32.18 0.36
N GLU A 7 1.79 31.62 -0.85
CA GLU A 7 2.02 30.19 -1.02
C GLU A 7 3.22 29.81 -0.17
N LYS A 8 2.98 29.03 0.89
CA LYS A 8 4.05 28.49 1.73
C LYS A 8 4.72 27.38 0.93
N SER A 9 5.77 27.74 0.18
CA SER A 9 6.61 26.81 -0.54
C SER A 9 7.19 25.73 0.40
N LEU A 10 7.18 24.48 -0.05
CA LEU A 10 7.81 23.35 0.65
C LEU A 10 9.30 23.67 0.84
N LYS A 11 9.77 23.68 2.09
CA LYS A 11 11.04 24.34 2.44
C LYS A 11 12.30 23.58 2.04
N LYS A 12 12.24 22.26 1.79
CA LYS A 12 13.35 21.49 1.22
C LYS A 12 12.87 20.08 0.88
N VAL A 13 13.03 19.69 -0.38
CA VAL A 13 12.96 18.29 -0.83
C VAL A 13 14.40 17.81 -1.00
N ILE A 14 14.78 16.73 -0.33
CA ILE A 14 16.09 16.11 -0.49
C ILE A 14 15.84 14.73 -1.12
N ILE A 15 16.44 14.53 -2.29
CA ILE A 15 16.36 13.29 -3.05
C ILE A 15 17.67 12.55 -2.83
N ASP A 16 17.59 11.37 -2.20
CA ASP A 16 18.73 10.48 -1.98
C ASP A 16 18.43 9.15 -2.69
N SER A 17 19.34 8.70 -3.56
CA SER A 17 19.14 7.48 -4.36
C SER A 17 19.06 6.20 -3.53
N LYS A 18 19.53 6.20 -2.27
CA LYS A 18 19.44 5.06 -1.34
C LYS A 18 18.31 5.21 -0.32
N LYS A 19 17.96 6.43 0.09
CA LYS A 19 16.93 6.69 1.13
C LYS A 19 15.58 7.17 0.59
N GLY A 20 15.49 7.45 -0.72
CA GLY A 20 14.28 7.96 -1.37
C GLY A 20 14.09 9.47 -1.22
N ILE A 21 12.85 9.92 -1.40
CA ILE A 21 12.47 11.33 -1.31
C ILE A 21 12.17 11.67 0.15
N SER A 22 12.88 12.65 0.71
CA SER A 22 12.55 13.22 2.02
C SER A 22 12.04 14.64 1.88
N ILE A 23 10.88 14.91 2.48
CA ILE A 23 10.23 16.22 2.45
C ILE A 23 10.21 16.75 3.87
N SER A 24 10.76 17.95 4.05
CA SER A 24 10.75 18.64 5.33
C SER A 24 9.55 19.59 5.45
N TYR A 25 8.90 19.57 6.60
CA TYR A 25 7.73 20.40 6.90
C TYR A 25 7.95 21.21 8.18
N ASN A 26 7.29 22.37 8.28
CA ASN A 26 7.29 23.14 9.51
C ASN A 26 6.51 22.40 10.59
N ARG A 27 7.14 22.21 11.75
CA ARG A 27 6.62 21.43 12.88
C ARG A 27 5.31 22.01 13.44
N GLU A 28 5.24 23.32 13.60
CA GLU A 28 4.09 24.02 14.17
C GLU A 28 2.91 23.98 13.22
N ASP A 29 3.16 24.10 11.91
CA ASP A 29 2.12 24.00 10.88
C ASP A 29 1.50 22.59 10.86
N ILE A 30 2.29 21.52 10.93
CA ILE A 30 1.76 20.14 11.03
C ILE A 30 1.00 19.96 12.35
N LYS A 31 1.55 20.41 13.48
CA LYS A 31 0.88 20.27 14.79
C LYS A 31 -0.49 20.97 14.80
N LYS A 32 -0.61 22.13 14.15
CA LYS A 32 -1.85 22.90 14.08
C LYS A 32 -2.86 22.32 13.07
N LYS A 33 -2.40 21.88 11.90
CA LYS A 33 -3.27 21.44 10.80
C LYS A 33 -3.59 19.94 10.84
N LEU A 34 -2.67 19.11 11.33
CA LEU A 34 -2.72 17.65 11.32
C LEU A 34 -2.25 17.08 12.68
N PRO A 35 -2.94 17.38 13.79
CA PRO A 35 -2.50 17.06 15.15
C PRO A 35 -2.36 15.55 15.41
N HIS A 36 -3.25 14.72 14.85
CA HIS A 36 -3.17 13.27 14.99
C HIS A 36 -1.94 12.72 14.25
N LEU A 37 -1.75 13.10 12.98
CA LEU A 37 -0.57 12.72 12.21
C LEU A 37 0.74 13.17 12.89
N PHE A 38 0.75 14.36 13.50
CA PHE A 38 1.92 14.83 14.26
C PHE A 38 2.27 13.88 15.42
N ASN A 39 1.26 13.44 16.18
CA ASN A 39 1.46 12.51 17.28
C ASN A 39 1.90 11.13 16.78
N GLU A 40 1.36 10.66 15.66
CA GLU A 40 1.77 9.40 15.02
C GLU A 40 3.21 9.43 14.56
N LEU A 41 3.62 10.52 13.88
CA LEU A 41 4.99 10.73 13.44
C LEU A 41 5.96 10.85 14.62
N LYS A 42 5.56 11.53 15.71
CA LYS A 42 6.36 11.69 16.92
C LYS A 42 6.55 10.37 17.67
N ASN A 43 5.48 9.58 17.81
CA ASN A 43 5.51 8.31 18.54
C ASN A 43 6.15 7.20 17.70
N GLY A 44 6.10 7.30 16.36
CA GLY A 44 6.72 6.35 15.44
C GLY A 44 5.97 5.02 15.31
N ASN A 45 4.78 4.90 15.90
CA ASN A 45 4.03 3.66 16.00
C ASN A 45 3.31 3.24 14.71
N GLN A 46 3.15 4.16 13.74
CA GLN A 46 2.40 3.90 12.50
C GLN A 46 3.30 4.07 11.27
N LYS A 47 4.20 3.10 11.06
CA LYS A 47 5.07 3.05 9.87
C LYS A 47 4.84 1.73 9.14
N ILE A 48 4.39 1.81 7.89
CA ILE A 48 4.36 0.67 6.97
C ILE A 48 5.63 0.73 6.13
N ARG A 49 6.47 -0.31 6.22
CA ARG A 49 7.62 -0.44 5.30
C ARG A 49 7.12 -0.95 3.97
N ILE A 50 7.36 -0.19 2.91
CA ILE A 50 7.12 -0.62 1.54
C ILE A 50 8.35 -1.45 1.12
N ASN A 51 8.17 -2.76 1.01
CA ASN A 51 9.26 -3.70 0.67
C ASN A 51 9.35 -3.99 -0.84
N GLY A 52 8.45 -3.44 -1.65
CA GLY A 52 8.41 -3.70 -3.09
C GLY A 52 7.91 -2.49 -3.85
N ILE A 53 8.62 -2.15 -4.93
CA ILE A 53 8.15 -1.23 -5.96
C ILE A 53 7.73 -2.12 -7.12
N LYS A 54 6.46 -2.04 -7.52
CA LYS A 54 5.96 -2.73 -8.70
C LYS A 54 6.04 -1.75 -9.86
N ASP A 55 6.85 -2.04 -10.87
CA ASP A 55 6.96 -1.19 -12.05
C ASP A 55 5.61 -1.16 -12.79
N SER A 56 5.10 0.04 -13.03
CA SER A 56 3.74 0.33 -13.49
C SER A 56 3.47 0.00 -14.96
N ASN A 57 4.34 -0.77 -15.62
CA ASN A 57 4.15 -1.15 -17.03
C ASN A 57 3.11 -2.28 -17.22
N GLU A 58 2.55 -2.81 -16.14
CA GLU A 58 1.51 -3.86 -16.19
C GLU A 58 0.10 -3.25 -16.18
N ILE A 59 -0.28 -2.58 -17.28
CA ILE A 59 -1.70 -2.34 -17.58
C ILE A 59 -2.47 -3.67 -17.59
N ASN A 60 -1.80 -4.78 -17.93
CA ASN A 60 -2.36 -6.12 -17.99
C ASN A 60 -2.97 -6.63 -16.67
N ASP A 61 -2.44 -6.26 -15.50
CA ASP A 61 -2.90 -6.85 -14.22
C ASP A 61 -4.30 -6.36 -13.80
N LEU A 62 -4.77 -5.22 -14.32
CA LEU A 62 -6.16 -4.80 -14.12
C LEU A 62 -7.14 -5.58 -15.00
N PHE A 63 -6.70 -6.01 -16.19
CA PHE A 63 -7.54 -6.69 -17.18
C PHE A 63 -7.48 -8.22 -17.07
N TYR A 64 -6.37 -8.75 -16.55
CA TYR A 64 -6.12 -10.18 -16.35
C TYR A 64 -5.85 -10.45 -14.87
N PRO A 65 -6.91 -10.48 -14.03
CA PRO A 65 -6.75 -10.74 -12.61
C PRO A 65 -6.11 -12.10 -12.38
N ARG A 66 -5.10 -12.13 -11.52
CA ARG A 66 -4.49 -13.37 -11.05
C ARG A 66 -5.22 -13.91 -9.84
N VAL A 67 -4.80 -15.09 -9.40
CA VAL A 67 -5.33 -15.77 -8.22
C VAL A 67 -5.33 -14.85 -7.00
N GLU A 68 -4.26 -14.08 -6.78
CA GLU A 68 -4.16 -13.18 -5.64
C GLU A 68 -5.15 -12.01 -5.72
N ASP A 69 -5.53 -11.57 -6.92
CA ASP A 69 -6.50 -10.49 -7.10
C ASP A 69 -7.91 -10.95 -6.73
N PHE A 70 -8.25 -12.20 -7.03
CA PHE A 70 -9.52 -12.79 -6.57
C PHE A 70 -9.56 -12.93 -5.05
N ILE A 71 -8.48 -13.43 -4.43
CA ILE A 71 -8.38 -13.56 -2.97
C ILE A 71 -8.51 -12.19 -2.28
N ARG A 72 -7.86 -11.14 -2.81
CA ARG A 72 -7.92 -9.78 -2.25
C ARG A 72 -9.32 -9.15 -2.32
N ARG A 73 -10.22 -9.65 -3.16
CA ARG A 73 -11.60 -9.16 -3.31
C ARG A 73 -12.59 -9.92 -2.42
N CYS A 74 -12.17 -11.00 -1.78
CA CYS A 74 -13.00 -11.76 -0.85
C CYS A 74 -13.20 -10.96 0.45
N SER A 75 -14.42 -11.02 0.99
CA SER A 75 -14.77 -10.40 2.27
C SER A 75 -14.49 -11.33 3.44
N THR A 76 -14.48 -12.65 3.20
CA THR A 76 -14.29 -13.69 4.21
C THR A 76 -13.20 -14.69 3.81
N GLN A 77 -12.69 -15.45 4.79
CA GLN A 77 -11.71 -16.50 4.51
C GLN A 77 -12.34 -17.68 3.78
N GLU A 78 -13.61 -17.96 4.08
CA GLU A 78 -14.41 -19.01 3.46
C GLU A 78 -14.54 -18.75 1.95
N GLU A 79 -14.91 -17.53 1.54
CA GLU A 79 -14.95 -17.12 0.13
C GLU A 79 -13.60 -17.33 -0.57
N ALA A 80 -12.49 -16.97 0.09
CA ALA A 80 -11.16 -17.16 -0.48
C ALA A 80 -10.82 -18.65 -0.67
N TYR A 81 -11.25 -19.53 0.23
CA TYR A 81 -11.07 -20.98 0.08
C TYR A 81 -11.92 -21.56 -1.05
N GLU A 82 -13.17 -21.11 -1.20
CA GLU A 82 -14.03 -21.52 -2.30
C GLU A 82 -13.44 -21.16 -3.67
N ILE A 83 -12.89 -19.96 -3.80
CA ILE A 83 -12.18 -19.52 -5.01
C ILE A 83 -10.95 -20.39 -5.28
N LEU A 84 -10.13 -20.67 -4.26
CA LEU A 84 -8.96 -21.52 -4.41
C LEU A 84 -9.34 -22.95 -4.83
N ASP A 85 -10.38 -23.53 -4.23
CA ASP A 85 -10.89 -24.86 -4.57
C ASP A 85 -11.42 -24.89 -6.01
N PHE A 86 -12.12 -23.84 -6.44
CA PHE A 86 -12.62 -23.70 -7.81
C PHE A 86 -11.49 -23.65 -8.84
N LEU A 87 -10.44 -22.86 -8.58
CA LEU A 87 -9.29 -22.73 -9.47
C LEU A 87 -8.45 -24.01 -9.53
N LEU A 88 -8.30 -24.72 -8.40
CA LEU A 88 -7.61 -26.01 -8.35
C LEU A 88 -8.36 -27.08 -9.16
N LYS A 89 -9.70 -27.13 -9.02
CA LYS A 89 -10.55 -28.06 -9.80
C LYS A 89 -10.44 -27.83 -11.31
N ARG A 90 -10.23 -26.59 -11.73
CA ARG A 90 -10.01 -26.21 -13.14
C ARG A 90 -8.56 -26.38 -13.61
N ALA A 91 -7.65 -26.83 -12.72
CA ALA A 91 -6.22 -26.90 -12.97
C ALA A 91 -5.59 -25.56 -13.39
N GLU A 92 -6.18 -24.43 -12.96
CA GLU A 92 -5.62 -23.09 -13.19
C GLU A 92 -4.51 -22.75 -12.20
N ILE A 93 -4.46 -23.48 -11.08
CA ILE A 93 -3.38 -23.44 -10.10
C ILE A 93 -2.91 -24.85 -9.77
N SER A 94 -1.64 -24.97 -9.40
CA SER A 94 -1.09 -26.24 -8.93
C SER A 94 -1.46 -26.52 -7.47
N GLU A 95 -1.41 -27.79 -7.05
CA GLU A 95 -1.62 -28.16 -5.64
C GLU A 95 -0.59 -27.52 -4.69
N LYS A 96 0.66 -27.35 -5.18
CA LYS A 96 1.71 -26.63 -4.44
C LYS A 96 1.34 -25.16 -4.22
N GLU A 97 0.82 -24.52 -5.26
CA GLU A 97 0.39 -23.12 -5.24
C GLU A 97 -0.86 -22.93 -4.37
N TYR A 98 -1.85 -23.82 -4.49
CA TYR A 98 -3.01 -23.86 -3.61
C TYR A 98 -2.61 -23.91 -2.13
N ASN A 99 -1.72 -24.83 -1.77
CA ASN A 99 -1.26 -24.99 -0.38
C ASN A 99 -0.47 -23.76 0.12
N TYR A 100 0.28 -23.11 -0.77
CA TYR A 100 0.98 -21.86 -0.46
C TYR A 100 -0.01 -20.71 -0.20
N LEU A 101 -0.99 -20.51 -1.08
CA LEU A 101 -1.99 -19.45 -0.97
C LEU A 101 -2.93 -19.66 0.22
N LYS A 102 -3.34 -20.90 0.48
CA LYS A 102 -4.19 -21.27 1.63
C LYS A 102 -3.56 -20.89 2.97
N LYS A 103 -2.23 -21.01 3.11
CA LYS A 103 -1.49 -20.56 4.31
C LYS A 103 -1.51 -19.05 4.46
N ARG A 104 -1.52 -18.30 3.35
CA ARG A 104 -1.53 -16.83 3.34
C ARG A 104 -2.90 -16.22 3.64
N VAL A 105 -3.99 -16.95 3.38
CA VAL A 105 -5.36 -16.51 3.74
C VAL A 105 -5.59 -16.54 5.26
N LYS A 106 -4.88 -17.41 5.99
CA LYS A 106 -5.02 -17.58 7.45
C LYS A 106 -4.33 -16.51 8.30
N ASN A 107 -3.40 -15.75 7.72
CA ASN A 107 -2.60 -14.72 8.39
C ASN A 107 -3.07 -13.33 7.98
#